data_AF-A0AB73ITG0-F1
#
_entry.id   AF-A0AB73ITG0-F1
#
_cell.length_a   1.000
_cell.length_b   1.000
_cell.length_c   1.000
_cell.angle_alpha   90.00
_cell.angle_beta   90.00
_cell.angle_gamma   90.00
#
_symmetry.space_group_name_H-M   'P 1'
#
loop_
_entity.id
_entity.type
_entity.pdbx_description
1 polymer ?
#
loop_
_entity_poly.entity_id
_entity_poly.type
_entity_poly.pdbx_seq_one_letter_code
_entity_poly.pdbx_strand_id
1 'polypeptide(L)'
;MAAPSFVYTISCVAKMLGEPEDWLDKLASMNLEPEDGCLGIIDDLDVPAEELVSLPAFTDAGIEALKDLVAEAKRQSEGTGSAGR
;
A
#
# COMPACT_ATOMS: atom_id res chain seq x y z
N MET A 1 -19.76 9.52 -4.85
CA MET A 1 -18.82 8.39 -5.02
C MET A 1 -19.62 7.10 -5.02
N ALA A 2 -19.34 6.19 -5.94
CA ALA A 2 -19.91 4.85 -5.89
C ALA A 2 -19.13 4.03 -4.85
N ALA A 3 -19.83 3.19 -4.07
CA ALA A 3 -19.16 2.28 -3.16
C ALA A 3 -18.25 1.34 -3.97
N PRO A 4 -17.00 1.09 -3.53
CA PRO A 4 -16.12 0.14 -4.19
C PRO A 4 -16.79 -1.24 -4.21
N SER A 5 -16.87 -1.86 -5.38
CA SER A 5 -17.43 -3.22 -5.51
C SER A 5 -16.39 -4.30 -5.21
N PHE A 6 -15.10 -3.96 -5.31
CA PHE A 6 -13.97 -4.86 -5.13
C PHE A 6 -12.80 -4.12 -4.49
N VAL A 7 -11.92 -4.90 -3.87
CA VAL A 7 -10.61 -4.48 -3.38
C VAL A 7 -9.55 -5.45 -3.88
N TYR A 8 -8.34 -4.97 -4.04
CA TYR A 8 -7.19 -5.73 -4.52
C TYR A 8 -6.20 -5.89 -3.39
N THR A 9 -5.82 -7.12 -3.07
CA THR A 9 -4.79 -7.39 -2.06
C THR A 9 -3.46 -6.78 -2.45
N ILE A 10 -2.62 -6.48 -1.46
CA ILE A 10 -1.29 -5.92 -1.69
C ILE A 10 -0.44 -6.78 -2.64
N SER A 11 -0.51 -8.11 -2.56
CA SER A 11 0.20 -9.01 -3.48
C SER A 11 -0.31 -8.89 -4.93
N CYS A 12 -1.58 -8.50 -5.13
CA CYS A 12 -2.13 -8.19 -6.46
C CYS A 12 -1.59 -6.85 -6.96
N VAL A 13 -1.64 -5.82 -6.12
CA VAL A 13 -1.17 -4.47 -6.46
C VAL A 13 0.35 -4.44 -6.71
N ALA A 14 1.14 -5.19 -5.95
CA ALA A 14 2.58 -5.37 -6.17
C ALA A 14 2.90 -5.85 -7.60
N LYS A 15 2.13 -6.83 -8.10
CA LYS A 15 2.26 -7.33 -9.47
C LYS A 15 1.82 -6.28 -10.51
N MET A 16 0.79 -5.49 -10.19
CA MET A 16 0.31 -4.42 -11.06
C MET A 16 1.31 -3.27 -11.19
N LEU A 17 1.98 -2.90 -10.09
CA LEU A 17 2.95 -1.81 -10.05
C LEU A 17 4.38 -2.25 -10.40
N GLY A 18 4.66 -3.55 -10.34
CA GLY A 18 6.01 -4.09 -10.56
C GLY A 18 6.96 -3.81 -9.40
N GLU A 19 6.42 -3.62 -8.20
CA GLU A 19 7.18 -3.22 -7.00
C GLU A 19 7.15 -4.33 -5.92
N PRO A 20 8.14 -4.37 -5.01
CA PRO A 20 8.16 -5.34 -3.93
C PRO A 20 7.01 -5.14 -2.94
N GLU A 21 6.34 -6.23 -2.57
CA GLU A 21 5.20 -6.24 -1.63
C GLU A 21 5.56 -5.63 -0.28
N ASP A 22 6.64 -6.08 0.36
CA ASP A 22 7.12 -5.56 1.65
C ASP A 22 7.42 -4.05 1.63
N TRP A 23 7.77 -3.51 0.46
CA TRP A 23 8.06 -2.10 0.30
C TRP A 23 6.77 -1.29 0.16
N LEU A 24 5.84 -1.76 -0.66
CA LEU A 24 4.50 -1.17 -0.78
C LEU A 24 3.74 -1.22 0.54
N ASP A 25 3.91 -2.28 1.34
CA ASP A 25 3.24 -2.45 2.62
C ASP A 25 3.64 -1.36 3.61
N LYS A 26 4.95 -1.15 3.75
CA LYS A 26 5.51 -0.08 4.58
C LYS A 26 5.07 1.30 4.09
N LEU A 27 5.05 1.50 2.78
CA LEU A 27 4.71 2.77 2.19
C LEU A 27 3.22 3.09 2.35
N ALA A 28 2.33 2.10 2.17
CA ALA A 28 0.91 2.23 2.43
C ALA A 28 0.59 2.45 3.91
N SER A 29 1.12 1.60 4.81
CA SER A 29 0.85 1.67 6.25
C SER A 29 1.31 2.98 6.92
N MET A 30 2.29 3.67 6.34
CA MET A 30 2.78 4.96 6.85
C MET A 30 2.05 6.18 6.30
N ASN A 31 1.36 6.07 5.15
CA ASN A 31 0.90 7.22 4.38
C ASN A 31 -0.56 7.16 3.92
N LEU A 32 -1.23 6.00 4.00
CA LEU A 32 -2.60 5.83 3.54
C LEU A 32 -3.52 5.44 4.69
N GLU A 33 -4.65 6.11 4.76
CA GLU A 33 -5.74 5.81 5.68
C GLU A 33 -6.88 5.05 4.97
N PRO A 34 -7.85 4.47 5.71
CA PRO A 34 -9.03 3.84 5.11
C PRO A 34 -9.79 4.73 4.12
N GLU A 35 -9.81 6.03 4.38
CA GLU A 35 -10.45 7.07 3.57
C GLU A 35 -9.77 7.26 2.22
N ASP A 36 -8.45 7.00 2.13
CA ASP A 36 -7.71 6.99 0.88
C ASP A 36 -7.93 5.70 0.09
N GLY A 37 -8.67 4.73 0.66
CA GLY A 37 -9.00 3.49 0.02
C GLY A 37 -8.03 2.35 0.32
N CYS A 38 -7.26 2.43 1.41
CA CYS A 38 -6.40 1.37 1.95
C CYS A 38 -7.08 0.68 3.15
N LEU A 39 -7.51 -0.56 2.98
CA LEU A 39 -8.28 -1.32 3.97
C LEU A 39 -7.49 -2.53 4.47
N GLY A 40 -7.69 -2.89 5.74
CA GLY A 40 -7.20 -4.15 6.30
C GLY A 40 -8.23 -5.26 6.13
N ILE A 41 -7.83 -6.39 5.55
CA ILE A 41 -8.63 -7.62 5.48
C ILE A 41 -8.19 -8.54 6.61
N ILE A 42 -9.13 -9.05 7.39
CA ILE A 42 -8.87 -10.15 8.32
C ILE A 42 -9.14 -11.45 7.56
N ASP A 43 -8.08 -12.20 7.28
CA ASP A 43 -8.14 -13.46 6.54
C ASP A 43 -8.14 -14.70 7.45
N ASP A 44 -7.63 -14.57 8.68
CA ASP A 44 -7.64 -15.60 9.71
C ASP A 44 -8.23 -15.08 11.05
N LEU A 45 -9.16 -15.85 11.62
CA LEU A 45 -9.79 -15.60 12.92
C LEU A 45 -9.52 -16.71 13.95
N ASP A 46 -8.84 -17.79 13.55
CA ASP A 46 -8.49 -18.92 14.41
C ASP A 46 -7.15 -18.69 15.16
N VAL A 47 -6.60 -17.48 15.07
CA VAL A 47 -5.40 -17.03 15.80
C VAL A 47 -5.77 -16.25 17.06
N PRO A 48 -4.90 -16.25 18.10
CA PRO A 48 -5.07 -15.37 19.25
C PRO A 48 -5.22 -13.91 18.80
N ALA A 49 -6.03 -13.12 19.52
CA ALA A 49 -6.27 -11.71 19.17
C ALA A 49 -4.99 -10.86 19.13
N GLU A 50 -3.93 -11.32 19.82
CA GLU A 50 -2.60 -10.72 19.87
C GLU A 50 -1.84 -10.89 18.54
N GLU A 51 -2.14 -11.96 17.81
CA GLU A 51 -1.48 -12.41 16.58
C GLU A 51 -2.33 -12.13 15.35
N LEU A 52 -3.49 -11.48 15.51
CA LEU A 52 -4.39 -11.14 14.43
C LEU A 52 -3.75 -10.04 13.57
N VAL A 53 -3.27 -10.42 12.39
CA VAL A 53 -2.66 -9.52 11.41
C VAL A 53 -3.65 -9.28 10.29
N SER A 54 -3.88 -8.01 9.96
CA SER A 54 -4.68 -7.65 8.79
C SER A 54 -3.83 -7.64 7.53
N LEU A 55 -4.34 -8.19 6.44
CA LEU A 55 -3.74 -8.12 5.12
C LEU A 55 -4.17 -6.83 4.40
N PRO A 56 -3.24 -5.98 3.93
CA PRO A 56 -3.59 -4.74 3.24
C PRO A 56 -4.25 -4.99 1.88
N ALA A 57 -5.31 -4.24 1.60
CA ALA A 57 -6.02 -4.26 0.33
C ALA A 57 -6.48 -2.87 -0.09
N PHE A 58 -6.58 -2.66 -1.40
CA PHE A 58 -6.75 -1.34 -1.99
C PHE A 58 -7.98 -1.30 -2.89
N THR A 59 -8.75 -0.23 -2.78
CA THR A 59 -9.73 0.14 -3.81
C THR A 59 -9.02 0.71 -5.04
N ASP A 60 -9.74 0.96 -6.15
CA ASP A 60 -9.14 1.66 -7.30
C ASP A 60 -8.57 3.03 -6.90
N ALA A 61 -9.26 3.78 -6.03
CA ALA A 61 -8.76 5.06 -5.51
C ALA A 61 -7.49 4.88 -4.66
N GLY A 62 -7.44 3.85 -3.82
CA GLY A 62 -6.26 3.52 -3.02
C GLY A 62 -5.06 3.11 -3.88
N ILE A 63 -5.29 2.44 -5.01
CA ILE A 63 -4.22 2.13 -5.97
C ILE A 63 -3.66 3.40 -6.60
N GLU A 64 -4.51 4.35 -6.99
CA GLU A 64 -4.04 5.64 -7.52
C GLU A 64 -3.26 6.44 -6.47
N ALA A 65 -3.75 6.52 -5.24
CA ALA A 65 -3.03 7.16 -4.14
C ALA A 65 -1.67 6.49 -3.88
N LEU A 66 -1.62 5.16 -3.91
CA LEU A 66 -0.37 4.41 -3.74
C LEU A 66 0.62 4.66 -4.89
N LYS A 67 0.15 4.79 -6.14
CA LYS A 67 1.02 5.14 -7.28
C LYS A 67 1.69 6.49 -7.09
N ASP A 68 0.97 7.48 -6.61
CA ASP A 68 1.51 8.82 -6.36
C ASP A 68 2.60 8.78 -5.29
N LEU A 69 2.37 8.03 -4.20
CA LEU A 69 3.35 7.83 -3.14
C LEU A 69 4.59 7.06 -3.61
N VAL A 70 4.42 6.01 -4.43
CA VAL A 70 5.54 5.28 -5.06
C VAL A 70 6.38 6.22 -5.92
N ALA A 71 5.73 7.07 -6.73
CA ALA A 71 6.43 8.02 -7.56
C ALA A 71 7.20 9.06 -6.72
N GLU A 72 6.62 9.53 -5.62
CA GLU A 72 7.29 10.45 -4.69
C GLU A 72 8.48 9.81 -3.97
N ALA A 73 8.32 8.60 -3.44
CA ALA A 73 9.39 7.88 -2.77
C ALA A 73 10.58 7.62 -3.70
N LYS A 74 10.32 7.31 -4.97
CA LYS A 74 11.37 7.15 -5.99
C LYS A 74 12.11 8.47 -6.27
N ARG A 75 11.39 9.59 -6.40
CA ARG A 75 12.01 10.92 -6.56
C ARG A 75 12.93 11.27 -5.39
N GLN A 76 12.50 10.97 -4.17
CA GLN A 76 13.31 11.22 -2.97
C GLN A 76 14.57 10.34 -2.91
N SER A 77 14.48 9.09 -3.38
CA SER A 77 15.64 8.20 -3.52
C SER A 77 16.67 8.71 -4.54
N GLU A 78 16.22 9.36 -5.62
CA GLU A 78 17.10 9.89 -6.67
C GLU A 78 17.72 11.25 -6.31
N GLY A 79 17.10 12.03 -5.42
CA GLY A 79 17.56 13.35 -4.99
C GLY A 79 18.76 13.37 -4.04
N THR A 80 19.11 12.25 -3.40
CA THR A 80 20.24 12.14 -2.45
C THR A 80 21.61 11.96 -3.15
N GLY A 81 21.65 11.84 -4.48
CA GLY A 81 22.89 11.60 -5.24
C GLY A 81 23.68 12.84 -5.69
N SER A 82 23.23 14.07 -5.39
CA SER A 82 23.83 15.30 -5.95
C SER A 82 24.12 16.39 -4.92
N ALA A 83 24.94 16.09 -3.92
CA ALA A 83 25.64 17.12 -3.13
C ALA A 83 27.01 16.58 -2.67
N GLY A 84 28.03 16.75 -3.50
CA GLY A 84 29.38 16.32 -3.16
C GLY A 84 30.37 16.42 -4.32
N ARG A 85 30.62 17.63 -4.80
CA ARG A 85 31.85 17.98 -5.53
C ARG A 85 32.30 19.37 -5.14
#